data_AF-A0A943TA00-F1
#
_entry.id   AF-A0A943TA00-F1
#
_cell.length_a   1.000
_cell.length_b   1.000
_cell.length_c   1.000
_cell.angle_alpha   90.00
_cell.angle_beta   90.00
_cell.angle_gamma   90.00
#
_symmetry.space_group_name_H-M   'P 1'
#
loop_
_entity.id
_entity.type
_entity.pdbx_description
1 polymer ?
#
loop_
_entity_poly.entity_id
_entity_poly.type
_entity_poly.pdbx_seq_one_letter_code
_entity_poly.pdbx_strand_id
1 'polypeptide(L)'
;MSTTISRRKVVAGAAWAAPVVAASAAVPAFASSTECEWASSPAYTAQGTSAGAKNTVSFVVPAKVDKIKFEVVGGAGGTNYEDILAGSGAKITGTIAVQPGQTVQLIGAAGGIGNGPLSPAEGGEGYGNGGSSNLPNPIPSSIMQQVNTIWPDSSPNKRITYSASGGGSSALVINGTPVAVAGGGGGAGFINAGGANNPKGLVQPGAVDAGYQWPEGAKRNASPVIGSTGGSAEAAAGSAGNAGSLTRTADTTQVTVVEAGKGGATGVGGNGGSKTALPTGKSTNGVIGYYSTNNQEIFQSSNSGNNGGAGFNGAGGDGVGSYSYMIDNNPKSLTEPAQGQVNGLEYKSHGFNFNGYESVISAGGGAGYGGGGSGASTSSMGIVLTQKWNNNPKGVRQNTDFGQLGGGGGAGGSYVAPAVSGGTITSAGNAPTARNTRGNGYVKVTLCQRS
;
A
#
# COMPACT_ATOMS: atom_id res chain seq x y z
N MET A 1 41.45 60.13 -11.06
CA MET A 1 40.19 59.59 -11.63
C MET A 1 39.95 58.22 -11.01
N SER A 2 39.03 58.16 -10.04
CA SER A 2 37.75 57.41 -10.10
C SER A 2 37.93 55.89 -9.87
N THR A 3 37.80 55.38 -8.64
CA THR A 3 36.61 54.69 -8.06
C THR A 3 36.11 53.52 -8.93
N THR A 4 35.99 52.28 -8.42
CA THR A 4 34.84 51.83 -7.60
C THR A 4 35.18 50.63 -6.68
N ILE A 5 34.87 50.74 -5.38
CA ILE A 5 34.74 49.60 -4.45
C ILE A 5 33.25 49.26 -4.34
N SER A 6 32.88 48.00 -4.60
CA SER A 6 31.51 47.50 -4.45
C SER A 6 31.25 47.11 -2.99
N ARG A 7 30.20 47.69 -2.39
CA ARG A 7 29.80 47.46 -0.99
C ARG A 7 28.98 46.17 -0.87
N ARG A 8 29.48 45.16 -0.15
CA ARG A 8 28.63 44.06 0.37
C ARG A 8 27.74 44.60 1.48
N LYS A 9 26.43 44.40 1.33
CA LYS A 9 25.44 44.65 2.40
C LYS A 9 25.60 43.57 3.47
N VAL A 10 25.92 43.97 4.69
CA VAL A 10 25.78 43.15 5.90
C VAL A 10 24.32 43.30 6.35
N VAL A 11 23.55 42.22 6.29
CA VAL A 11 22.22 42.17 6.91
C VAL A 11 22.42 41.81 8.38
N ALA A 12 22.20 42.79 9.26
CA ALA A 12 22.08 42.56 10.70
C ALA A 12 20.70 41.95 10.98
N GLY A 13 20.66 40.63 11.14
CA GLY A 13 19.47 39.93 11.64
C GLY A 13 19.48 39.94 13.17
N ALA A 14 18.51 40.62 13.76
CA ALA A 14 18.26 40.58 15.19
C ALA A 14 17.71 39.20 15.58
N ALA A 15 18.50 38.41 16.32
CA ALA A 15 18.04 37.18 16.94
C ALA A 15 17.40 37.51 18.29
N TRP A 16 16.07 37.45 18.37
CA TRP A 16 15.36 37.48 19.64
C TRP A 16 15.28 36.04 20.18
N ALA A 17 16.10 35.74 21.18
CA ALA A 17 15.98 34.51 21.96
C ALA A 17 14.85 34.68 22.97
N ALA A 18 13.69 34.09 22.71
CA ALA A 18 12.67 33.90 23.73
C ALA A 18 13.13 32.79 24.68
N PRO A 19 13.20 33.02 26.01
CA PRO A 19 13.46 31.94 26.94
C PRO A 19 12.25 31.00 26.94
N VAL A 20 12.43 29.78 26.43
CA VAL A 20 11.50 28.69 26.68
C VAL A 20 11.64 28.33 28.16
N VAL A 21 10.71 28.79 28.98
CA VAL A 21 10.54 28.28 30.33
C VAL A 21 10.03 26.85 30.19
N ALA A 22 10.95 25.89 30.25
CA ALA A 22 10.62 24.49 30.44
C ALA A 22 10.01 24.34 31.85
N ALA A 23 8.69 24.40 31.95
CA ALA A 23 7.99 23.93 33.14
C ALA A 23 8.12 22.41 33.19
N SER A 24 9.19 21.93 33.83
CA SER A 24 9.30 20.54 34.25
C SER A 24 8.20 20.29 35.29
N ALA A 25 7.05 19.79 34.85
CA ALA A 25 6.09 19.20 35.75
C ALA A 25 6.78 18.00 36.40
N ALA A 26 7.23 18.17 37.64
CA ALA A 26 7.71 17.08 38.46
C ALA A 26 6.55 16.08 38.60
N VAL A 27 6.65 14.93 37.94
CA VAL A 27 5.78 13.79 38.23
C VAL A 27 6.31 13.21 39.54
N PRO A 28 5.57 13.27 40.65
CA PRO A 28 6.02 12.63 41.86
C PRO A 28 6.07 11.12 41.61
N ALA A 29 7.26 10.54 41.68
CA ALA A 29 7.44 9.09 41.71
C ALA A 29 6.94 8.58 43.07
N PHE A 30 5.62 8.43 43.21
CA PHE A 30 5.06 7.73 44.36
C PHE A 30 5.11 6.23 44.12
N ALA A 31 6.08 5.59 44.77
CA ALA A 31 6.03 4.17 45.10
C ALA A 31 4.94 3.96 46.17
N SER A 32 3.66 3.89 45.76
CA SER A 32 2.61 3.34 46.61
C SER A 32 2.62 1.82 46.46
N SER A 33 3.19 1.12 47.45
CA SER A 33 3.04 -0.32 47.64
C SER A 33 1.74 -0.64 48.38
N THR A 34 0.62 -0.08 47.92
CA THR A 34 -0.69 -0.60 48.31
C THR A 34 -0.86 -1.94 47.60
N GLU A 35 -0.91 -3.04 48.36
CA GLU A 35 -1.33 -4.33 47.81
C GLU A 35 -2.75 -4.17 47.27
N CYS A 36 -2.89 -4.35 45.96
CA CYS A 36 -4.16 -4.34 45.27
C CYS A 36 -4.23 -5.64 44.45
N GLU A 37 -5.42 -6.22 44.38
CA GLU A 37 -5.64 -7.46 43.67
C GLU A 37 -6.12 -7.14 42.24
N TRP A 38 -5.58 -7.87 41.27
CA TRP A 38 -6.03 -7.75 39.89
C TRP A 38 -7.38 -8.43 39.72
N ALA A 39 -8.33 -7.76 39.07
CA ALA A 39 -9.56 -8.41 38.65
C ALA A 39 -9.26 -9.63 37.75
N SER A 40 -10.08 -10.69 37.89
CA SER A 40 -9.90 -11.97 37.18
C SER A 40 -10.19 -11.89 35.68
N SER A 41 -10.87 -10.83 35.22
CA SER A 41 -11.19 -10.59 33.81
C SER A 41 -11.01 -9.11 33.44
N PRO A 42 -10.90 -8.77 32.13
CA PRO A 42 -10.91 -7.39 31.68
C PRO A 42 -12.22 -6.69 32.06
N ALA A 43 -12.14 -5.53 32.70
CA ALA A 43 -13.28 -4.73 33.10
C ALA A 43 -13.85 -3.92 31.92
N TYR A 44 -12.99 -3.49 31.01
CA TYR A 44 -13.38 -2.69 29.84
C TYR A 44 -12.69 -3.21 28.58
N THR A 45 -13.42 -3.23 27.48
CA THR A 45 -12.91 -3.62 26.16
C THR A 45 -13.52 -2.74 25.08
N ALA A 46 -12.70 -2.33 24.12
CA ALA A 46 -13.14 -1.73 22.86
C ALA A 46 -12.50 -2.49 21.70
N GLN A 47 -13.26 -2.79 20.64
CA GLN A 47 -12.77 -3.57 19.50
C GLN A 47 -13.35 -3.01 18.19
N GLY A 48 -12.53 -2.95 17.14
CA GLY A 48 -12.99 -2.55 15.82
C GLY A 48 -13.98 -3.54 15.21
N THR A 49 -14.75 -3.05 14.24
CA THR A 49 -15.82 -3.82 13.59
C THR A 49 -15.35 -4.44 12.28
N SER A 50 -16.01 -5.51 11.83
CA SER A 50 -15.77 -6.09 10.50
C SER A 50 -16.16 -5.14 9.36
N ALA A 51 -17.04 -4.16 9.64
CA ALA A 51 -17.43 -3.13 8.68
C ALA A 51 -16.31 -2.09 8.44
N GLY A 52 -15.24 -2.08 9.24
CA GLY A 52 -14.14 -1.11 9.11
C GLY A 52 -14.21 0.06 10.07
N ALA A 53 -15.27 0.16 10.89
CA ALA A 53 -15.42 1.22 11.89
C ALA A 53 -14.66 0.90 13.18
N LYS A 54 -14.12 1.94 13.83
CA LYS A 54 -13.53 1.84 15.16
C LYS A 54 -14.61 1.76 16.22
N ASN A 55 -14.24 1.32 17.42
CA ASN A 55 -15.10 1.42 18.60
C ASN A 55 -14.37 2.16 19.72
N THR A 56 -15.11 2.96 20.49
CA THR A 56 -14.58 3.75 21.60
C THR A 56 -15.37 3.49 22.88
N VAL A 57 -14.68 3.17 23.96
CA VAL A 57 -15.25 3.02 25.31
C VAL A 57 -14.53 3.96 26.24
N SER A 58 -15.26 4.69 27.09
CA SER A 58 -14.68 5.58 28.10
C SER A 58 -15.23 5.25 29.48
N PHE A 59 -14.39 5.39 30.49
CA PHE A 59 -14.79 5.25 31.89
C PHE A 59 -14.00 6.20 32.78
N VAL A 60 -14.55 6.47 33.96
CA VAL A 60 -13.85 7.21 35.01
C VAL A 60 -13.25 6.19 35.97
N VAL A 61 -11.96 6.34 36.29
CA VAL A 61 -11.26 5.44 37.23
C VAL A 61 -12.04 5.40 38.55
N PRO A 62 -12.54 4.20 38.96
CA PRO A 62 -13.31 4.07 40.19
C PRO A 62 -12.49 4.40 41.43
N ALA A 63 -13.18 4.65 42.55
CA ALA A 63 -12.55 4.67 43.85
C ALA A 63 -11.79 3.36 44.11
N LYS A 64 -10.71 3.43 44.89
CA LYS A 64 -9.85 2.28 45.27
C LYS A 64 -9.09 1.60 44.12
N VAL A 65 -9.11 2.15 42.90
CA VAL A 65 -8.28 1.66 41.79
C VAL A 65 -6.99 2.46 41.71
N ASP A 66 -5.85 1.77 41.87
CA ASP A 66 -4.54 2.40 41.89
C ASP A 66 -3.73 2.14 40.61
N LYS A 67 -4.04 1.06 39.89
CA LYS A 67 -3.32 0.65 38.66
C LYS A 67 -4.25 0.04 37.63
N ILE A 68 -3.85 0.18 36.37
CA ILE A 68 -4.46 -0.49 35.22
C ILE A 68 -3.40 -1.32 34.52
N LYS A 69 -3.75 -2.58 34.22
CA LYS A 69 -3.04 -3.45 33.28
C LYS A 69 -3.79 -3.44 31.96
N PHE A 70 -3.07 -3.24 30.87
CA PHE A 70 -3.69 -3.10 29.56
C PHE A 70 -3.05 -3.98 28.49
N GLU A 71 -3.85 -4.25 27.47
CA GLU A 71 -3.43 -4.82 26.20
C GLU A 71 -4.07 -4.00 25.07
N VAL A 72 -3.26 -3.45 24.17
CA VAL A 72 -3.67 -2.61 23.03
C VAL A 72 -3.16 -3.29 21.76
N VAL A 73 -4.05 -3.66 20.86
CA VAL A 73 -3.75 -4.33 19.60
C VAL A 73 -4.21 -3.45 18.43
N GLY A 74 -3.31 -3.12 17.51
CA GLY A 74 -3.62 -2.38 16.29
C GLY A 74 -4.28 -3.24 15.22
N GLY A 75 -5.01 -2.62 14.29
CA GLY A 75 -5.59 -3.32 13.15
C GLY A 75 -4.52 -3.76 12.16
N ALA A 76 -4.59 -4.99 11.66
CA ALA A 76 -3.75 -5.45 10.55
C ALA A 76 -4.11 -4.76 9.22
N GLY A 77 -3.24 -4.81 8.22
CA GLY A 77 -3.58 -4.48 6.84
C GLY A 77 -4.43 -5.58 6.17
N GLY A 78 -4.98 -5.29 5.00
CA GLY A 78 -5.72 -6.29 4.21
C GLY A 78 -4.86 -7.03 3.18
N THR A 79 -5.42 -8.10 2.61
CA THR A 79 -4.87 -8.77 1.42
C THR A 79 -5.96 -9.18 0.43
N ASN A 80 -5.61 -9.23 -0.86
CA ASN A 80 -6.46 -9.75 -1.93
C ASN A 80 -6.21 -11.23 -2.22
N TYR A 81 -5.06 -11.78 -1.80
CA TYR A 81 -4.62 -13.13 -2.13
C TYR A 81 -3.91 -13.81 -0.95
N GLU A 82 -4.11 -15.12 -0.82
CA GLU A 82 -3.52 -15.93 0.26
C GLU A 82 -1.99 -16.03 0.18
N ASP A 83 -1.42 -15.88 -1.00
CA ASP A 83 0.02 -15.94 -1.25
C ASP A 83 0.72 -14.57 -1.16
N ILE A 84 -0.01 -13.51 -0.80
CA ILE A 84 0.57 -12.18 -0.55
C ILE A 84 0.23 -11.73 0.88
N LEU A 85 1.27 -11.58 1.70
CA LEU A 85 1.11 -11.24 3.10
C LEU A 85 0.74 -9.77 3.30
N ALA A 86 -0.25 -9.55 4.16
CA ALA A 86 -0.55 -8.25 4.74
C ALA A 86 0.35 -7.98 5.96
N GLY A 87 0.41 -6.73 6.38
CA GLY A 87 1.07 -6.33 7.62
C GLY A 87 0.25 -6.66 8.86
N SER A 88 0.89 -7.17 9.92
CA SER A 88 0.26 -7.31 11.24
C SER A 88 0.25 -5.98 11.99
N GLY A 89 -0.77 -5.76 12.81
CA GLY A 89 -0.77 -4.67 13.78
C GLY A 89 0.15 -4.97 14.97
N ALA A 90 0.44 -3.95 15.78
CA ALA A 90 1.21 -4.12 17.01
C ALA A 90 0.33 -4.65 18.14
N LYS A 91 0.94 -5.40 19.06
CA LYS A 91 0.40 -5.70 20.38
C LYS A 91 1.28 -5.00 21.42
N ILE A 92 0.65 -4.19 22.25
CA ILE A 92 1.28 -3.49 23.36
C ILE A 92 0.67 -3.98 24.66
N THR A 93 1.50 -4.33 25.62
CA THR A 93 1.06 -4.63 26.99
C THR A 93 1.83 -3.80 28.00
N GLY A 94 1.23 -3.55 29.16
CA GLY A 94 1.89 -2.82 30.23
C GLY A 94 0.97 -2.54 31.41
N THR A 95 1.54 -1.92 32.44
CA THR A 95 0.81 -1.46 33.63
C THR A 95 1.09 0.02 33.88
N ILE A 96 0.06 0.78 34.21
CA ILE A 96 0.18 2.21 34.55
C ILE A 96 -0.56 2.52 35.85
N ALA A 97 0.03 3.39 36.67
CA ALA A 97 -0.63 3.92 37.86
C ALA A 97 -1.74 4.91 37.46
N VAL A 98 -2.85 4.88 38.20
CA VAL A 98 -3.99 5.77 37.99
C VAL A 98 -4.53 6.30 39.31
N GLN A 99 -5.32 7.36 39.23
CA GLN A 99 -5.98 8.00 40.34
C GLN A 99 -7.50 7.97 40.12
N PRO A 100 -8.31 7.75 41.18
CA PRO A 100 -9.75 7.90 41.09
C PRO A 100 -10.14 9.25 40.48
N GLY A 101 -11.14 9.24 39.58
CA GLY A 101 -11.61 10.44 38.89
C GLY A 101 -10.88 10.76 37.58
N GLN A 102 -9.78 10.08 37.23
CA GLN A 102 -9.20 10.20 35.89
C GLN A 102 -10.13 9.58 34.83
N THR A 103 -10.16 10.18 33.64
CA THR A 103 -10.90 9.64 32.49
C THR A 103 -9.99 8.76 31.66
N VAL A 104 -10.42 7.53 31.38
CA VAL A 104 -9.73 6.58 30.51
C VAL A 104 -10.57 6.33 29.28
N GLN A 105 -9.96 6.43 28.10
CA GLN A 105 -10.57 6.15 26.80
C GLN A 105 -9.81 5.02 26.09
N LEU A 106 -10.57 4.04 25.61
CA LEU A 106 -10.12 2.88 24.87
C LEU A 106 -10.60 3.03 23.44
N ILE A 107 -9.68 3.00 22.46
CA ILE A 107 -10.01 3.03 21.04
C ILE A 107 -9.57 1.71 20.40
N GLY A 108 -10.53 0.84 20.08
CA GLY A 108 -10.34 -0.39 19.33
C GLY A 108 -10.43 -0.12 17.82
N ALA A 109 -9.35 -0.36 17.08
CA ALA A 109 -9.27 -0.08 15.66
C ALA A 109 -9.79 -1.22 14.79
N ALA A 110 -10.27 -0.90 13.60
CA ALA A 110 -10.52 -1.89 12.58
C ALA A 110 -9.24 -2.22 11.80
N GLY A 111 -9.14 -3.46 11.31
CA GLY A 111 -8.13 -3.83 10.31
C GLY A 111 -8.44 -3.23 8.94
N GLY A 112 -7.47 -3.18 8.05
CA GLY A 112 -7.66 -2.96 6.60
C GLY A 112 -8.30 -4.17 5.93
N ILE A 113 -8.60 -4.04 4.64
CA ILE A 113 -9.31 -5.05 3.86
C ILE A 113 -8.75 -5.12 2.43
N GLY A 114 -8.85 -6.30 1.81
CA GLY A 114 -8.79 -6.44 0.36
C GLY A 114 -10.13 -6.96 -0.13
N ASN A 115 -10.82 -6.22 -1.00
CA ASN A 115 -12.17 -6.57 -1.50
C ASN A 115 -12.13 -7.42 -2.78
N GLY A 116 -10.98 -8.03 -3.07
CA GLY A 116 -10.64 -8.49 -4.41
C GLY A 116 -10.12 -7.33 -5.27
N PRO A 117 -9.34 -7.63 -6.30
CA PRO A 117 -8.58 -6.60 -7.02
C PRO A 117 -9.42 -5.69 -7.90
N LEU A 118 -10.73 -5.93 -8.04
CA LEU A 118 -11.62 -5.12 -8.89
C LEU A 118 -12.51 -4.17 -8.10
N SER A 119 -12.34 -4.14 -6.77
CA SER A 119 -13.14 -3.32 -5.86
C SER A 119 -12.22 -2.46 -5.02
N PRO A 120 -12.55 -1.17 -4.81
CA PRO A 120 -11.78 -0.31 -3.91
C PRO A 120 -11.81 -0.84 -2.47
N ALA A 121 -10.79 -0.51 -1.68
CA ALA A 121 -10.74 -0.88 -0.26
C ALA A 121 -10.52 0.33 0.65
N GLU A 122 -11.40 0.47 1.64
CA GLU A 122 -11.28 1.49 2.68
C GLU A 122 -10.34 1.04 3.79
N GLY A 123 -9.47 1.97 4.23
CA GLY A 123 -8.61 1.81 5.39
C GLY A 123 -9.41 1.52 6.67
N GLY A 124 -8.79 0.80 7.60
CA GLY A 124 -9.39 0.57 8.92
C GLY A 124 -9.44 1.86 9.73
N GLU A 125 -10.60 2.20 10.30
CA GLU A 125 -10.68 3.32 11.23
C GLU A 125 -9.97 3.02 12.55
N GLY A 126 -9.47 4.06 13.21
CA GLY A 126 -8.83 3.93 14.52
C GLY A 126 -8.62 5.26 15.23
N TYR A 127 -7.66 5.24 16.16
CA TYR A 127 -7.12 6.45 16.75
C TYR A 127 -6.43 7.30 15.67
N GLY A 128 -5.62 6.68 14.83
CA GLY A 128 -5.36 7.09 13.44
C GLY A 128 -6.02 6.10 12.47
N ASN A 129 -6.40 6.57 11.29
CA ASN A 129 -7.03 5.76 10.25
C ASN A 129 -5.97 5.17 9.31
N GLY A 130 -6.11 3.90 8.93
CA GLY A 130 -5.28 3.29 7.89
C GLY A 130 -5.55 3.94 6.53
N GLY A 131 -4.57 3.87 5.62
CA GLY A 131 -4.71 4.40 4.28
C GLY A 131 -5.60 3.52 3.40
N SER A 132 -6.37 4.15 2.52
CA SER A 132 -7.28 3.48 1.57
C SER A 132 -6.60 3.20 0.23
N SER A 133 -7.11 2.21 -0.50
CA SER A 133 -6.86 1.97 -1.92
C SER A 133 -8.18 2.17 -2.68
N ASN A 134 -8.80 3.34 -2.49
CA ASN A 134 -10.13 3.68 -2.98
C ASN A 134 -10.14 4.86 -3.97
N LEU A 135 -8.95 5.23 -4.49
CA LEU A 135 -8.84 6.37 -5.39
C LEU A 135 -9.79 6.26 -6.57
N PRO A 136 -10.33 7.40 -7.07
CA PRO A 136 -11.02 7.46 -8.34
C PRO A 136 -10.18 6.86 -9.47
N ASN A 137 -10.85 6.43 -10.54
CA ASN A 137 -10.20 5.86 -11.71
C ASN A 137 -9.05 6.78 -12.19
N PRO A 138 -7.79 6.31 -12.17
CA PRO A 138 -6.64 7.14 -12.54
C PRO A 138 -6.49 7.32 -14.07
N ILE A 139 -7.29 6.62 -14.87
CA ILE A 139 -7.25 6.69 -16.33
C ILE A 139 -8.04 7.92 -16.79
N PRO A 140 -7.44 8.83 -17.59
CA PRO A 140 -8.18 9.97 -18.14
C PRO A 140 -9.37 9.52 -19.00
N SER A 141 -10.50 10.20 -18.85
CA SER A 141 -11.73 9.88 -19.58
C SER A 141 -11.56 9.97 -21.11
N SER A 142 -10.73 10.89 -21.59
CA SER A 142 -10.38 11.03 -23.01
C SER A 142 -9.70 9.78 -23.57
N ILE A 143 -8.79 9.16 -22.81
CA ILE A 143 -8.10 7.92 -23.20
C ILE A 143 -9.08 6.76 -23.25
N MET A 144 -9.94 6.63 -22.24
CA MET A 144 -10.98 5.60 -22.25
C MET A 144 -11.91 5.75 -23.45
N GLN A 145 -12.30 6.99 -23.81
CA GLN A 145 -13.09 7.26 -25.01
C GLN A 145 -12.37 6.82 -26.27
N GLN A 146 -11.10 7.20 -26.45
CA GLN A 146 -10.30 6.82 -27.62
C GLN A 146 -10.24 5.29 -27.80
N VAL A 147 -9.91 4.56 -26.73
CA VAL A 147 -9.87 3.09 -26.77
C VAL A 147 -11.25 2.51 -27.08
N ASN A 148 -12.31 3.01 -26.44
CA ASN A 148 -13.68 2.51 -26.65
C ASN A 148 -14.24 2.83 -28.05
N THR A 149 -13.80 3.92 -28.69
CA THR A 149 -14.12 4.21 -30.09
C THR A 149 -13.52 3.18 -31.05
N ILE A 150 -12.33 2.68 -30.74
CA ILE A 150 -11.63 1.71 -31.59
C ILE A 150 -12.11 0.28 -31.32
N TRP A 151 -12.23 -0.07 -30.04
CA TRP A 151 -12.70 -1.35 -29.55
C TRP A 151 -13.77 -1.14 -28.47
N PRO A 152 -15.08 -1.14 -28.80
CA PRO A 152 -16.14 -0.89 -27.83
C PRO A 152 -16.39 -2.09 -26.90
N ASP A 153 -16.12 -3.30 -27.38
CA ASP A 153 -16.41 -4.54 -26.66
C ASP A 153 -15.56 -4.68 -25.39
N SER A 154 -15.99 -5.58 -24.50
CA SER A 154 -15.17 -5.97 -23.34
C SER A 154 -13.86 -6.62 -23.80
N SER A 155 -12.80 -6.43 -23.00
CA SER A 155 -11.49 -7.02 -23.27
C SER A 155 -10.79 -7.32 -21.95
N PRO A 156 -9.98 -8.39 -21.87
CA PRO A 156 -9.06 -8.61 -20.77
C PRO A 156 -8.11 -7.43 -20.50
N ASN A 157 -7.85 -6.59 -21.51
CA ASN A 157 -6.96 -5.43 -21.46
C ASN A 157 -7.69 -4.14 -21.02
N LYS A 158 -8.92 -4.23 -20.50
CA LYS A 158 -9.65 -3.09 -19.91
C LYS A 158 -9.86 -3.32 -18.42
N ARG A 159 -8.90 -2.93 -17.58
CA ARG A 159 -8.89 -3.30 -16.15
C ARG A 159 -8.41 -2.18 -15.23
N ILE A 160 -9.26 -1.82 -14.28
CA ILE A 160 -8.89 -0.97 -13.13
C ILE A 160 -8.75 -1.89 -11.93
N THR A 161 -7.57 -1.88 -11.30
CA THR A 161 -7.27 -2.78 -10.19
C THR A 161 -6.84 -2.06 -8.93
N TYR A 162 -7.15 -2.66 -7.79
CA TYR A 162 -6.90 -2.10 -6.47
C TYR A 162 -6.09 -3.09 -5.63
N SER A 163 -5.07 -2.56 -4.96
CA SER A 163 -4.38 -3.26 -3.86
C SER A 163 -5.26 -3.24 -2.60
N ALA A 164 -4.77 -3.78 -1.48
CA ALA A 164 -5.49 -3.76 -0.22
C ALA A 164 -5.24 -2.47 0.60
N SER A 165 -6.07 -2.23 1.61
CA SER A 165 -5.95 -1.08 2.51
C SER A 165 -5.15 -1.37 3.78
N GLY A 166 -4.67 -0.32 4.44
CA GLY A 166 -3.96 -0.40 5.72
C GLY A 166 -4.91 -0.46 6.93
N GLY A 167 -4.38 -0.93 8.06
CA GLY A 167 -5.11 -1.01 9.33
C GLY A 167 -5.05 0.27 10.16
N GLY A 168 -6.08 0.51 10.97
CA GLY A 168 -6.13 1.61 11.92
C GLY A 168 -5.29 1.33 13.18
N SER A 169 -4.91 2.39 13.89
CA SER A 169 -4.17 2.26 15.15
C SER A 169 -5.12 2.21 16.34
N SER A 170 -4.80 1.38 17.33
CA SER A 170 -5.52 1.36 18.60
C SER A 170 -4.82 2.20 19.65
N ALA A 171 -5.58 2.76 20.60
CA ALA A 171 -4.98 3.58 21.64
C ALA A 171 -5.68 3.46 23.00
N LEU A 172 -4.87 3.58 24.05
CA LEU A 172 -5.29 3.85 25.42
C LEU A 172 -4.91 5.29 25.75
N VAL A 173 -5.89 6.08 26.18
CA VAL A 173 -5.73 7.51 26.48
C VAL A 173 -6.21 7.77 27.90
N ILE A 174 -5.42 8.48 28.71
CA ILE A 174 -5.79 8.89 30.07
C ILE A 174 -5.76 10.41 30.16
N ASN A 175 -6.87 11.02 30.58
CA ASN A 175 -7.05 12.47 30.64
C ASN A 175 -6.64 13.18 29.33
N GLY A 176 -6.99 12.60 28.18
CA GLY A 176 -6.63 13.12 26.85
C GLY A 176 -5.17 12.88 26.43
N THR A 177 -4.32 12.31 27.29
CA THR A 177 -2.92 11.99 26.97
C THR A 177 -2.78 10.53 26.54
N PRO A 178 -2.19 10.24 25.36
CA PRO A 178 -1.91 8.88 24.95
C PRO A 178 -0.96 8.16 25.92
N VAL A 179 -1.36 6.97 26.37
CA VAL A 179 -0.54 6.07 27.19
C VAL A 179 0.10 5.00 26.33
N ALA A 180 -0.67 4.46 25.39
CA ALA A 180 -0.18 3.49 24.42
C ALA A 180 -0.90 3.71 23.08
N VAL A 181 -0.15 3.62 21.99
CA VAL A 181 -0.67 3.60 20.61
C VAL A 181 -0.07 2.40 19.92
N ALA A 182 -0.90 1.42 19.58
CA ALA A 182 -0.51 0.25 18.81
C ALA A 182 -0.68 0.55 17.31
N GLY A 183 0.43 0.58 16.58
CA GLY A 183 0.44 0.82 15.14
C GLY A 183 -0.35 -0.24 14.36
N GLY A 184 -0.99 0.19 13.28
CA GLY A 184 -1.66 -0.68 12.32
C GLY A 184 -0.69 -1.23 11.27
N GLY A 185 -1.03 -2.38 10.69
CA GLY A 185 -0.28 -3.00 9.60
C GLY A 185 -0.56 -2.35 8.24
N GLY A 186 0.41 -2.40 7.33
CA GLY A 186 0.26 -1.95 5.95
C GLY A 186 -0.52 -2.95 5.09
N GLY A 187 -1.25 -2.45 4.08
CA GLY A 187 -1.97 -3.30 3.12
C GLY A 187 -1.02 -4.04 2.18
N ALA A 188 -1.42 -5.23 1.73
CA ALA A 188 -0.72 -5.96 0.67
C ALA A 188 -0.91 -5.29 -0.71
N GLY A 189 0.15 -5.31 -1.52
CA GLY A 189 0.15 -4.82 -2.89
C GLY A 189 -0.59 -5.75 -3.86
N PHE A 190 -0.51 -5.41 -5.14
CA PHE A 190 -1.16 -6.16 -6.22
C PHE A 190 -0.21 -6.31 -7.41
N ILE A 191 -0.18 -7.49 -8.02
CA ILE A 191 0.53 -7.72 -9.27
C ILE A 191 -0.33 -8.51 -10.26
N ASN A 192 -0.38 -7.99 -11.48
CA ASN A 192 -0.99 -8.62 -12.64
C ASN A 192 -0.23 -8.27 -13.92
N ALA A 193 -0.36 -9.10 -14.94
CA ALA A 193 0.20 -8.89 -16.26
C ALA A 193 -0.75 -9.44 -17.33
N GLY A 194 -0.60 -8.96 -18.55
CA GLY A 194 -1.36 -9.43 -19.70
C GLY A 194 -0.88 -8.77 -20.97
N GLY A 195 -1.61 -8.94 -22.06
CA GLY A 195 -1.21 -8.41 -23.36
C GLY A 195 -1.84 -9.12 -24.54
N ALA A 196 -1.26 -8.85 -25.71
CA ALA A 196 -1.53 -9.60 -26.91
C ALA A 196 -1.01 -11.02 -26.76
N ASN A 197 -1.94 -11.97 -26.63
CA ASN A 197 -1.57 -13.38 -26.51
C ASN A 197 -1.12 -13.91 -27.88
N ASN A 198 -0.14 -14.81 -27.89
CA ASN A 198 0.17 -15.66 -29.03
C ASN A 198 -0.75 -16.91 -29.02
N PRO A 199 -1.83 -16.96 -29.82
CA PRO A 199 -2.79 -18.07 -29.79
C PRO A 199 -2.15 -19.41 -30.17
N LYS A 200 -2.36 -20.42 -29.32
CA LYS A 200 -1.85 -21.79 -29.52
C LYS A 200 -2.34 -22.37 -30.84
N GLY A 201 -1.42 -22.94 -31.61
CA GLY A 201 -1.71 -23.57 -32.91
C GLY A 201 -1.88 -22.59 -34.08
N LEU A 202 -1.82 -21.28 -33.83
CA LEU A 202 -1.92 -20.23 -34.85
C LEU A 202 -0.60 -19.45 -35.05
N VAL A 203 0.43 -19.77 -34.27
CA VAL A 203 1.72 -19.06 -34.21
C VAL A 203 2.81 -19.76 -35.01
N GLN A 204 3.67 -19.00 -35.69
CA GLN A 204 4.85 -19.55 -36.35
C GLN A 204 5.94 -19.93 -35.32
N PRO A 205 6.82 -20.90 -35.63
CA PRO A 205 7.96 -21.23 -34.77
C PRO A 205 8.80 -19.99 -34.42
N GLY A 206 9.22 -19.88 -33.16
CA GLY A 206 10.02 -18.74 -32.68
C GLY A 206 9.22 -17.50 -32.29
N ALA A 207 7.88 -17.55 -32.29
CA ALA A 207 7.07 -16.48 -31.71
C ALA A 207 7.42 -16.22 -30.24
N VAL A 208 7.44 -14.94 -29.88
CA VAL A 208 7.77 -14.41 -28.56
C VAL A 208 6.65 -13.49 -28.11
N ASP A 209 6.37 -13.52 -26.82
CA ASP A 209 5.40 -12.62 -26.16
C ASP A 209 6.12 -11.43 -25.55
N ALA A 210 5.51 -10.24 -25.67
CA ALA A 210 6.05 -9.01 -25.07
C ALA A 210 5.97 -9.01 -23.53
N GLY A 211 5.04 -9.83 -23.01
CA GLY A 211 4.62 -9.86 -21.62
C GLY A 211 5.63 -10.44 -20.65
N TYR A 212 5.10 -10.83 -19.49
CA TYR A 212 5.86 -11.22 -18.32
C TYR A 212 5.85 -12.73 -18.11
N GLN A 213 6.91 -13.24 -17.49
CA GLN A 213 6.99 -14.65 -17.14
C GLN A 213 5.91 -14.96 -16.11
N TRP A 214 4.97 -15.82 -16.49
CA TRP A 214 3.92 -16.31 -15.63
C TRP A 214 3.78 -17.82 -15.80
N PRO A 215 4.65 -18.63 -15.17
CA PRO A 215 4.58 -20.08 -15.26
C PRO A 215 3.21 -20.62 -14.85
N GLU A 216 2.81 -21.75 -15.43
CA GLU A 216 1.59 -22.43 -15.01
C GLU A 216 1.67 -22.77 -13.51
N GLY A 217 0.61 -22.44 -12.76
CA GLY A 217 0.58 -22.60 -11.30
C GLY A 217 1.44 -21.60 -10.51
N ALA A 218 1.98 -20.56 -11.15
CA ALA A 218 2.76 -19.53 -10.46
C ALA A 218 1.97 -18.86 -9.32
N LYS A 219 2.63 -18.74 -8.18
CA LYS A 219 2.20 -17.95 -7.03
C LYS A 219 2.93 -16.61 -7.03
N ARG A 220 2.35 -15.61 -6.38
CA ARG A 220 2.90 -14.25 -6.23
C ARG A 220 3.90 -14.13 -5.09
N ASN A 221 4.65 -15.19 -4.78
CA ASN A 221 5.54 -15.23 -3.63
C ASN A 221 6.98 -15.67 -3.96
N ALA A 222 7.28 -15.87 -5.24
CA ALA A 222 8.60 -16.28 -5.69
C ALA A 222 8.88 -15.79 -7.12
N SER A 223 10.16 -15.58 -7.43
CA SER A 223 10.59 -15.28 -8.79
C SER A 223 10.04 -16.34 -9.77
N PRO A 224 9.49 -15.94 -10.93
CA PRO A 224 9.59 -14.62 -11.55
C PRO A 224 8.42 -13.64 -11.25
N VAL A 225 7.50 -14.00 -10.36
CA VAL A 225 6.32 -13.20 -9.99
C VAL A 225 6.32 -12.96 -8.47
N ILE A 226 6.82 -11.81 -8.05
CA ILE A 226 6.95 -11.47 -6.62
C ILE A 226 5.93 -10.40 -6.27
N GLY A 227 4.85 -10.75 -5.57
CA GLY A 227 3.87 -9.80 -5.05
C GLY A 227 4.45 -8.92 -3.95
N SER A 228 4.04 -7.66 -3.91
CA SER A 228 4.46 -6.72 -2.87
C SER A 228 3.66 -6.93 -1.58
N THR A 229 4.33 -7.01 -0.43
CA THR A 229 3.70 -7.30 0.87
C THR A 229 3.58 -6.06 1.74
N GLY A 230 2.63 -6.06 2.68
CA GLY A 230 2.50 -5.00 3.69
C GLY A 230 3.57 -5.10 4.79
N GLY A 231 3.91 -3.96 5.41
CA GLY A 231 4.77 -3.90 6.59
C GLY A 231 4.01 -4.19 7.89
N SER A 232 4.67 -4.80 8.86
CA SER A 232 4.12 -5.14 10.20
C SER A 232 4.60 -4.16 11.27
N ALA A 233 3.73 -3.88 12.25
CA ALA A 233 4.08 -3.08 13.42
C ALA A 233 4.58 -3.99 14.55
N GLU A 234 5.87 -4.33 14.55
CA GLU A 234 6.44 -5.31 15.49
C GLU A 234 7.29 -4.67 16.59
N ALA A 235 7.57 -3.38 16.45
CA ALA A 235 8.39 -2.58 17.35
C ALA A 235 7.85 -1.14 17.42
N ALA A 236 8.57 -0.26 18.11
CA ALA A 236 8.25 1.17 18.18
C ALA A 236 8.24 1.82 16.78
N ALA A 237 9.16 1.42 15.90
CA ALA A 237 9.12 1.75 14.49
C ALA A 237 8.32 0.69 13.73
N GLY A 238 7.40 1.12 12.86
CA GLY A 238 6.76 0.23 11.90
C GLY A 238 7.75 -0.24 10.85
N SER A 239 7.60 -1.47 10.34
CA SER A 239 8.42 -1.94 9.22
C SER A 239 7.91 -1.41 7.87
N ALA A 240 8.81 -1.37 6.89
CA ALA A 240 8.44 -1.19 5.50
C ALA A 240 7.74 -2.44 4.96
N GLY A 241 6.91 -2.29 3.93
CA GLY A 241 6.52 -3.43 3.12
C GLY A 241 7.68 -3.95 2.26
N ASN A 242 7.48 -5.09 1.60
CA ASN A 242 8.45 -5.61 0.64
C ASN A 242 8.05 -5.25 -0.79
N ALA A 243 9.03 -4.90 -1.62
CA ALA A 243 8.82 -4.59 -3.02
C ALA A 243 8.23 -5.78 -3.79
N GLY A 244 7.51 -5.48 -4.87
CA GLY A 244 7.02 -6.49 -5.82
C GLY A 244 7.74 -6.37 -7.16
N SER A 245 7.75 -7.45 -7.95
CA SER A 245 8.39 -7.45 -9.26
C SER A 245 7.78 -8.42 -10.27
N LEU A 246 7.98 -8.07 -11.54
CA LEU A 246 7.71 -8.91 -12.69
C LEU A 246 8.91 -8.95 -13.64
N THR A 247 9.23 -10.14 -14.15
CA THR A 247 10.33 -10.35 -15.11
C THR A 247 9.77 -10.57 -16.52
N ARG A 248 10.33 -9.89 -17.53
CA ARG A 248 9.88 -10.01 -18.93
C ARG A 248 10.24 -11.38 -19.51
N THR A 249 9.36 -11.91 -20.37
CA THR A 249 9.56 -13.21 -21.03
C THR A 249 10.65 -13.14 -22.10
N ALA A 250 10.60 -12.13 -22.96
CA ALA A 250 11.51 -12.00 -24.10
C ALA A 250 12.88 -11.41 -23.74
N ASP A 251 13.03 -10.81 -22.56
CA ASP A 251 14.31 -10.30 -22.03
C ASP A 251 14.31 -10.36 -20.51
N THR A 252 14.81 -11.44 -19.94
CA THR A 252 14.80 -11.66 -18.47
C THR A 252 15.70 -10.70 -17.69
N THR A 253 16.52 -9.90 -18.37
CA THR A 253 17.27 -8.80 -17.74
C THR A 253 16.37 -7.60 -17.42
N GLN A 254 15.19 -7.53 -18.04
CA GLN A 254 14.20 -6.48 -17.79
C GLN A 254 13.26 -6.92 -16.66
N VAL A 255 13.50 -6.37 -15.47
CA VAL A 255 12.67 -6.57 -14.29
C VAL A 255 11.99 -5.26 -13.91
N THR A 256 10.66 -5.26 -13.91
CA THR A 256 9.87 -4.12 -13.41
C THR A 256 9.65 -4.32 -11.92
N VAL A 257 10.15 -3.39 -11.10
CA VAL A 257 10.01 -3.40 -9.64
C VAL A 257 9.07 -2.28 -9.19
N VAL A 258 8.17 -2.58 -8.25
CA VAL A 258 7.37 -1.57 -7.54
C VAL A 258 7.76 -1.53 -6.07
N GLU A 259 8.06 -0.32 -5.59
CA GLU A 259 8.49 -0.12 -4.20
C GLU A 259 7.31 -0.06 -3.25
N ALA A 260 7.50 -0.65 -2.06
CA ALA A 260 6.56 -0.54 -0.96
C ALA A 260 6.80 0.73 -0.11
N GLY A 261 5.77 1.14 0.62
CA GLY A 261 5.85 2.23 1.59
C GLY A 261 6.74 1.89 2.78
N LYS A 262 7.34 2.91 3.39
CA LYS A 262 8.15 2.79 4.61
C LYS A 262 7.26 2.92 5.84
N GLY A 263 7.68 2.30 6.95
CA GLY A 263 6.96 2.42 8.20
C GLY A 263 7.17 3.78 8.88
N GLY A 264 6.18 4.19 9.69
CA GLY A 264 6.29 5.37 10.54
C GLY A 264 7.08 5.09 11.81
N ALA A 265 7.68 6.13 12.39
CA ALA A 265 8.46 6.00 13.62
C ALA A 265 8.52 7.33 14.39
N THR A 266 8.48 7.26 15.72
CA THR A 266 8.74 8.41 16.60
C THR A 266 7.85 9.64 16.30
N GLY A 267 6.60 9.40 15.88
CA GLY A 267 5.67 10.47 15.51
C GLY A 267 5.90 11.05 14.11
N VAL A 268 6.87 10.55 13.36
CA VAL A 268 7.12 10.92 11.96
C VAL A 268 6.46 9.88 11.04
N GLY A 269 5.72 10.36 10.05
CA GLY A 269 5.12 9.50 9.04
C GLY A 269 6.18 8.85 8.14
N GLY A 270 5.95 7.59 7.78
CA GLY A 270 6.80 6.85 6.86
C GLY A 270 6.66 7.38 5.44
N ASN A 271 7.77 7.37 4.69
CA ASN A 271 7.77 7.80 3.29
C ASN A 271 6.96 6.83 2.42
N GLY A 272 6.28 7.35 1.41
CA GLY A 272 5.69 6.53 0.35
C GLY A 272 6.74 5.77 -0.46
N GLY A 273 6.30 4.72 -1.14
CA GLY A 273 7.15 3.96 -2.06
C GLY A 273 7.75 4.86 -3.13
N SER A 274 9.02 4.66 -3.46
CA SER A 274 9.69 5.46 -4.49
C SER A 274 9.12 5.16 -5.87
N LYS A 275 9.02 6.19 -6.71
CA LYS A 275 8.49 6.06 -8.08
C LYS A 275 9.36 5.11 -8.90
N THR A 276 8.74 4.12 -9.53
CA THR A 276 9.44 3.19 -10.44
C THR A 276 9.97 3.92 -11.67
N ALA A 277 11.25 3.74 -11.96
CA ALA A 277 11.87 4.22 -13.20
C ALA A 277 11.47 3.30 -14.36
N LEU A 278 10.50 3.72 -15.16
CA LEU A 278 10.07 2.98 -16.33
C LEU A 278 11.03 3.18 -17.51
N PRO A 279 11.38 2.12 -18.26
CA PRO A 279 12.22 2.23 -19.45
C PRO A 279 11.48 2.95 -20.58
N THR A 280 12.20 3.66 -21.46
CA THR A 280 11.60 4.46 -22.56
C THR A 280 12.15 4.13 -23.95
N GLY A 281 13.22 3.34 -24.03
CA GLY A 281 13.90 2.98 -25.28
C GLY A 281 13.63 1.54 -25.70
N LYS A 282 14.71 0.82 -26.03
CA LYS A 282 14.70 -0.62 -26.28
C LYS A 282 15.26 -1.36 -25.07
N SER A 283 14.83 -2.60 -24.86
CA SER A 283 15.45 -3.51 -23.90
C SER A 283 16.91 -3.80 -24.27
N THR A 284 17.67 -4.36 -23.33
CA THR A 284 19.10 -4.67 -23.50
C THR A 284 19.36 -5.53 -24.75
N ASN A 285 18.51 -6.53 -24.99
CA ASN A 285 18.62 -7.39 -26.16
C ASN A 285 17.92 -6.84 -27.43
N GLY A 286 17.32 -5.65 -27.35
CA GLY A 286 16.63 -4.98 -28.46
C GLY A 286 15.28 -5.58 -28.85
N VAL A 287 14.79 -6.62 -28.15
CA VAL A 287 13.55 -7.33 -28.50
C VAL A 287 12.31 -6.53 -28.10
N ILE A 288 12.32 -5.87 -26.95
CA ILE A 288 11.19 -5.08 -26.44
C ILE A 288 11.45 -3.60 -26.64
N GLY A 289 10.45 -2.87 -27.13
CA GLY A 289 10.38 -1.43 -27.16
C GLY A 289 9.41 -0.90 -26.11
N TYR A 290 9.67 0.31 -25.63
CA TYR A 290 8.87 1.02 -24.63
C TYR A 290 8.29 2.32 -25.19
N TYR A 291 8.04 2.34 -26.50
CA TYR A 291 7.54 3.48 -27.26
C TYR A 291 6.59 3.03 -28.38
N SER A 292 5.71 3.94 -28.78
CA SER A 292 4.75 3.72 -29.88
C SER A 292 5.46 3.50 -31.22
N THR A 293 5.04 2.48 -31.95
CA THR A 293 5.59 2.11 -33.27
C THR A 293 4.57 1.28 -34.03
N ASN A 294 4.77 1.06 -35.33
CA ASN A 294 3.94 0.15 -36.12
C ASN A 294 2.43 0.49 -36.11
N ASN A 295 2.11 1.80 -36.07
CA ASN A 295 0.75 2.32 -35.87
C ASN A 295 0.07 1.78 -34.60
N GLN A 296 0.83 1.26 -33.64
CA GLN A 296 0.37 0.87 -32.32
C GLN A 296 0.91 1.87 -31.31
N GLU A 297 0.00 2.55 -30.65
CA GLU A 297 0.32 3.49 -29.58
C GLU A 297 0.37 2.73 -28.26
N ILE A 298 1.42 2.97 -27.48
CA ILE A 298 1.52 2.46 -26.11
C ILE A 298 1.92 3.58 -25.16
N PHE A 299 1.38 3.54 -23.96
CA PHE A 299 1.70 4.48 -22.89
C PHE A 299 1.80 3.76 -21.55
N GLN A 300 2.74 4.20 -20.72
CA GLN A 300 2.97 3.67 -19.39
C GLN A 300 3.25 4.80 -18.41
N SER A 301 2.91 4.58 -17.14
CA SER A 301 3.15 5.55 -16.08
C SER A 301 3.42 4.89 -14.73
N SER A 302 4.04 5.65 -13.84
CA SER A 302 4.29 5.28 -12.47
C SER A 302 4.20 6.51 -11.56
N ASN A 303 3.84 6.31 -10.30
CA ASN A 303 3.75 7.35 -9.28
C ASN A 303 4.40 6.90 -7.97
N SER A 304 5.00 7.85 -7.25
CA SER A 304 5.45 7.64 -5.88
C SER A 304 4.26 7.47 -4.95
N GLY A 305 4.42 6.65 -3.91
CA GLY A 305 3.45 6.57 -2.83
C GLY A 305 3.33 7.87 -2.04
N ASN A 306 2.25 7.97 -1.28
CA ASN A 306 1.99 9.05 -0.34
C ASN A 306 2.68 8.75 1.00
N ASN A 307 3.15 9.80 1.67
CA ASN A 307 3.68 9.69 3.02
C ASN A 307 2.55 9.46 4.03
N GLY A 308 2.87 8.78 5.14
CA GLY A 308 1.99 8.70 6.29
C GLY A 308 1.90 10.03 7.06
N GLY A 309 0.85 10.18 7.86
CA GLY A 309 0.67 11.32 8.75
C GLY A 309 1.57 11.26 9.98
N ALA A 310 1.82 12.42 10.60
CA ALA A 310 2.62 12.56 11.82
C ALA A 310 1.76 12.51 13.11
N GLY A 311 2.42 12.43 14.26
CA GLY A 311 1.80 12.49 15.59
C GLY A 311 1.23 11.16 16.08
N PHE A 312 0.59 11.17 17.25
CA PHE A 312 0.03 9.96 17.90
C PHE A 312 -1.13 9.33 17.12
N ASN A 313 -1.82 10.11 16.31
CA ASN A 313 -2.92 9.71 15.45
C ASN A 313 -2.54 9.78 13.96
N GLY A 314 -1.27 9.60 13.62
CA GLY A 314 -0.77 9.65 12.26
C GLY A 314 -1.51 8.65 11.37
N ALA A 315 -2.22 9.16 10.36
CA ALA A 315 -2.93 8.33 9.40
C ALA A 315 -1.96 7.57 8.49
N GLY A 316 -2.36 6.40 8.01
CA GLY A 316 -1.64 5.73 6.92
C GLY A 316 -1.74 6.54 5.63
N GLY A 317 -0.70 6.52 4.80
CA GLY A 317 -0.78 7.12 3.46
C GLY A 317 -1.79 6.38 2.59
N ASP A 318 -2.62 7.11 1.86
CA ASP A 318 -3.53 6.52 0.86
C ASP A 318 -2.74 6.03 -0.35
N GLY A 319 -3.22 4.95 -0.97
CA GLY A 319 -2.69 4.41 -2.21
C GLY A 319 -2.67 5.45 -3.33
N VAL A 320 -1.81 5.25 -4.32
CA VAL A 320 -1.68 6.09 -5.51
C VAL A 320 -1.99 5.30 -6.76
N GLY A 321 -2.56 5.95 -7.78
CA GLY A 321 -2.92 5.31 -9.04
C GLY A 321 -1.87 5.52 -10.13
N SER A 322 -1.67 4.53 -10.99
CA SER A 322 -0.97 4.67 -12.29
C SER A 322 -1.84 4.06 -13.39
N TYR A 323 -1.57 4.42 -14.64
CA TYR A 323 -2.25 3.83 -15.78
C TYR A 323 -1.35 3.58 -16.99
N SER A 324 -1.78 2.65 -17.81
CA SER A 324 -1.24 2.34 -19.13
C SER A 324 -2.38 2.26 -20.13
N TYR A 325 -2.05 2.38 -21.41
CA TYR A 325 -2.99 2.04 -22.47
C TYR A 325 -2.26 1.60 -23.74
N MET A 326 -3.03 0.97 -24.61
CA MET A 326 -2.61 0.53 -25.93
C MET A 326 -3.74 0.78 -26.93
N ILE A 327 -3.37 1.30 -28.10
CA ILE A 327 -4.30 1.56 -29.19
C ILE A 327 -3.70 1.04 -30.51
N ASP A 328 -4.48 0.29 -31.26
CA ASP A 328 -4.13 -0.13 -32.62
C ASP A 328 -4.78 0.80 -33.66
N ASN A 329 -3.94 1.59 -34.33
CA ASN A 329 -4.33 2.47 -35.42
C ASN A 329 -4.16 1.84 -36.81
N ASN A 330 -3.82 0.54 -36.90
CA ASN A 330 -3.82 -0.15 -38.19
C ASN A 330 -5.25 -0.29 -38.75
N PRO A 331 -5.44 -0.29 -40.08
CA PRO A 331 -6.77 -0.43 -40.66
C PRO A 331 -7.47 -1.72 -40.21
N LYS A 332 -8.72 -1.58 -39.74
CA LYS A 332 -9.55 -2.70 -39.25
C LYS A 332 -9.96 -3.68 -40.37
N SER A 333 -9.82 -3.29 -41.62
CA SER A 333 -10.05 -4.14 -42.80
C SER A 333 -8.93 -5.16 -43.04
N LEU A 334 -7.77 -5.00 -42.40
CA LEU A 334 -6.65 -5.92 -42.56
C LEU A 334 -6.80 -7.13 -41.64
N THR A 335 -6.73 -8.32 -42.23
CA THR A 335 -6.66 -9.58 -41.49
C THR A 335 -5.24 -9.84 -40.97
N GLU A 336 -5.14 -10.56 -39.85
CA GLU A 336 -3.84 -11.03 -39.35
C GLU A 336 -3.58 -12.45 -39.83
N PRO A 337 -2.46 -12.72 -40.51
CA PRO A 337 -2.17 -14.05 -41.00
C PRO A 337 -1.86 -15.00 -39.84
N ALA A 338 -2.56 -16.12 -39.79
CA ALA A 338 -2.43 -17.14 -38.75
C ALA A 338 -2.06 -18.49 -39.36
N GLN A 339 -1.23 -19.27 -38.66
CA GLN A 339 -0.89 -20.61 -39.12
C GLN A 339 -2.16 -21.47 -39.23
N GLY A 340 -2.29 -22.21 -40.33
CA GLY A 340 -3.46 -23.06 -40.57
C GLY A 340 -4.73 -22.32 -41.00
N GLN A 341 -4.69 -21.00 -41.19
CA GLN A 341 -5.83 -20.22 -41.67
C GLN A 341 -5.54 -19.57 -43.03
N VAL A 342 -6.27 -20.00 -44.06
CA VAL A 342 -6.08 -19.53 -45.44
C VAL A 342 -6.38 -18.02 -45.58
N ASN A 343 -7.39 -17.52 -44.87
CA ASN A 343 -7.85 -16.13 -44.97
C ASN A 343 -7.34 -15.21 -43.84
N GLY A 344 -6.58 -15.76 -42.88
CA GLY A 344 -6.18 -15.07 -41.65
C GLY A 344 -7.35 -14.78 -40.70
N LEU A 345 -7.03 -14.12 -39.60
CA LEU A 345 -7.97 -13.70 -38.56
C LEU A 345 -8.55 -12.32 -38.90
N GLU A 346 -9.87 -12.21 -38.85
CA GLU A 346 -10.56 -10.93 -38.96
C GLU A 346 -10.32 -10.08 -37.71
N TYR A 347 -10.34 -8.75 -37.85
CA TYR A 347 -10.07 -7.84 -36.73
C TYR A 347 -10.93 -8.10 -35.49
N LYS A 348 -12.19 -8.54 -35.65
CA LYS A 348 -13.06 -8.88 -34.53
C LYS A 348 -12.56 -10.08 -33.70
N SER A 349 -11.72 -10.94 -34.26
CA SER A 349 -11.16 -12.10 -33.59
C SER A 349 -9.88 -11.80 -32.80
N HIS A 350 -9.25 -10.64 -33.00
CA HIS A 350 -7.98 -10.31 -32.33
C HIS A 350 -7.83 -8.87 -31.86
N GLY A 351 -8.71 -7.95 -32.24
CA GLY A 351 -8.58 -6.52 -31.92
C GLY A 351 -8.51 -6.23 -30.42
N PHE A 352 -9.13 -7.07 -29.58
CA PHE A 352 -9.05 -6.98 -28.12
C PHE A 352 -7.61 -7.10 -27.57
N ASN A 353 -6.70 -7.77 -28.29
CA ASN A 353 -5.30 -7.96 -27.88
C ASN A 353 -4.49 -6.66 -27.96
N PHE A 354 -4.93 -5.72 -28.80
CA PHE A 354 -4.14 -4.53 -29.15
C PHE A 354 -4.78 -3.21 -28.72
N ASN A 355 -5.95 -3.30 -28.06
CA ASN A 355 -6.71 -2.14 -27.61
C ASN A 355 -7.14 -2.34 -26.16
N GLY A 356 -6.67 -1.45 -25.29
CA GLY A 356 -6.81 -1.60 -23.84
C GLY A 356 -6.41 -0.37 -23.06
N TYR A 357 -6.89 -0.32 -21.83
CA TYR A 357 -6.45 0.61 -20.80
C TYR A 357 -6.42 -0.14 -19.46
N GLU A 358 -5.34 0.05 -18.72
CA GLU A 358 -5.14 -0.64 -17.46
C GLU A 358 -4.69 0.34 -16.38
N SER A 359 -5.08 0.08 -15.14
CA SER A 359 -4.60 0.84 -14.01
C SER A 359 -4.46 0.01 -12.75
N VAL A 360 -3.59 0.48 -11.87
CA VAL A 360 -3.42 -0.09 -10.54
C VAL A 360 -3.34 1.01 -9.51
N ILE A 361 -4.09 0.83 -8.42
CA ILE A 361 -4.00 1.65 -7.21
C ILE A 361 -3.18 0.85 -6.20
N SER A 362 -2.12 1.45 -5.68
CA SER A 362 -1.23 0.84 -4.68
C SER A 362 -1.91 0.68 -3.32
N ALA A 363 -1.27 -0.05 -2.41
CA ALA A 363 -1.82 -0.32 -1.09
C ALA A 363 -1.64 0.86 -0.14
N GLY A 364 -2.58 1.00 0.80
CA GLY A 364 -2.50 1.99 1.86
C GLY A 364 -1.57 1.59 3.01
N GLY A 365 -0.97 2.59 3.66
CA GLY A 365 -0.15 2.41 4.87
C GLY A 365 -0.97 2.17 6.13
N GLY A 366 -0.37 1.61 7.18
CA GLY A 366 -1.00 1.46 8.49
C GLY A 366 -0.91 2.74 9.33
N ALA A 367 -1.87 3.00 10.20
CA ALA A 367 -1.87 4.20 11.07
C ALA A 367 -1.03 4.01 12.33
N GLY A 368 -0.61 5.07 13.03
CA GLY A 368 0.12 4.94 14.30
C GLY A 368 0.75 6.22 14.83
N TYR A 369 1.73 6.06 15.73
CA TYR A 369 2.60 7.15 16.18
C TYR A 369 3.61 7.51 15.09
N GLY A 370 3.12 8.25 14.09
CA GLY A 370 3.63 8.25 12.73
C GLY A 370 3.01 7.11 11.93
N GLY A 371 2.17 7.44 10.95
CA GLY A 371 1.57 6.43 10.06
C GLY A 371 2.58 5.95 9.01
N GLY A 372 2.39 4.75 8.48
CA GLY A 372 3.18 4.21 7.37
C GLY A 372 2.82 4.86 6.04
N GLY A 373 3.80 4.94 5.14
CA GLY A 373 3.58 5.41 3.77
C GLY A 373 2.88 4.36 2.92
N SER A 374 2.24 4.80 1.84
CA SER A 374 1.61 3.91 0.85
C SER A 374 2.61 3.37 -0.15
N GLY A 375 2.27 2.30 -0.86
CA GLY A 375 3.12 1.77 -1.92
C GLY A 375 3.19 2.69 -3.14
N ALA A 376 4.20 2.53 -3.98
CA ALA A 376 4.22 3.13 -5.31
C ALA A 376 3.23 2.41 -6.25
N SER A 377 2.87 3.04 -7.37
CA SER A 377 2.07 2.40 -8.43
C SER A 377 2.81 2.43 -9.76
N THR A 378 2.68 1.33 -10.51
CA THR A 378 3.32 1.17 -11.82
C THR A 378 2.39 0.44 -12.79
N SER A 379 2.15 1.08 -13.92
CA SER A 379 1.46 0.52 -15.08
C SER A 379 2.41 0.59 -16.25
N SER A 380 3.11 -0.53 -16.51
CA SER A 380 4.15 -0.66 -17.54
C SER A 380 3.58 -1.23 -18.84
N MET A 381 4.18 -0.90 -19.97
CA MET A 381 3.83 -1.43 -21.30
C MET A 381 5.06 -1.98 -22.02
N GLY A 382 4.86 -2.79 -23.05
CA GLY A 382 5.91 -3.15 -24.00
C GLY A 382 5.36 -3.52 -25.37
N ILE A 383 6.23 -3.49 -26.38
CA ILE A 383 5.97 -3.94 -27.75
C ILE A 383 7.16 -4.72 -28.29
N VAL A 384 6.93 -5.87 -28.92
CA VAL A 384 8.00 -6.65 -29.57
C VAL A 384 8.43 -5.96 -30.86
N LEU A 385 9.72 -5.68 -31.02
CA LEU A 385 10.28 -4.95 -32.15
C LEU A 385 10.80 -5.85 -33.28
N THR A 386 11.20 -7.08 -32.95
CA THR A 386 11.96 -7.96 -33.86
C THR A 386 11.09 -8.78 -34.80
N GLN A 387 9.78 -8.84 -34.55
CA GLN A 387 8.85 -9.60 -35.36
C GLN A 387 7.46 -8.97 -35.34
N LYS A 388 6.64 -9.39 -36.30
CA LYS A 388 5.20 -9.18 -36.28
C LYS A 388 4.54 -10.18 -35.32
N TRP A 389 3.29 -9.92 -34.97
CA TRP A 389 2.50 -10.80 -34.13
C TRP A 389 2.50 -12.23 -34.69
N ASN A 390 2.52 -13.22 -33.80
CA ASN A 390 2.61 -14.64 -34.14
C ASN A 390 3.85 -15.05 -34.97
N ASN A 391 4.90 -14.21 -34.99
CA ASN A 391 6.10 -14.36 -35.83
C ASN A 391 5.78 -14.56 -37.32
N ASN A 392 4.70 -13.92 -37.80
CA ASN A 392 4.32 -14.03 -39.20
C ASN A 392 4.81 -12.81 -39.98
N PRO A 393 5.78 -12.95 -40.91
CA PRO A 393 6.35 -11.80 -41.62
C PRO A 393 5.35 -11.05 -42.51
N LYS A 394 4.18 -11.64 -42.80
CA LYS A 394 3.08 -10.99 -43.52
C LYS A 394 2.12 -10.23 -42.59
N GLY A 395 2.31 -10.31 -41.28
CA GLY A 395 1.47 -9.69 -40.27
C GLY A 395 1.60 -8.17 -40.25
N VAL A 396 0.56 -7.52 -39.74
CA VAL A 396 0.50 -6.05 -39.70
C VAL A 396 0.93 -5.56 -38.33
N ARG A 397 0.44 -6.21 -37.27
CA ARG A 397 0.64 -5.82 -35.87
C ARG A 397 1.89 -6.46 -35.24
N GLN A 398 2.28 -5.95 -34.10
CA GLN A 398 3.30 -6.49 -33.20
C GLN A 398 2.66 -6.89 -31.88
N ASN A 399 3.25 -7.89 -31.22
CA ASN A 399 2.83 -8.33 -29.89
C ASN A 399 3.13 -7.21 -28.88
N THR A 400 2.19 -6.96 -27.98
CA THR A 400 2.21 -5.89 -26.98
C THR A 400 1.77 -6.43 -25.63
N ASP A 401 2.12 -5.76 -24.54
CA ASP A 401 1.76 -6.21 -23.19
C ASP A 401 1.55 -5.06 -22.21
N PHE A 402 0.97 -5.41 -21.07
CA PHE A 402 0.93 -4.55 -19.89
C PHE A 402 1.37 -5.30 -18.63
N GLY A 403 1.84 -4.53 -17.65
CA GLY A 403 2.10 -4.97 -16.28
C GLY A 403 1.51 -3.97 -15.29
N GLN A 404 0.74 -4.47 -14.33
CA GLN A 404 0.10 -3.71 -13.25
C GLN A 404 0.75 -4.11 -11.93
N LEU A 405 1.50 -3.19 -11.31
CA LEU A 405 2.19 -3.42 -10.05
C LEU A 405 1.84 -2.31 -9.05
N GLY A 406 1.16 -2.68 -7.96
CA GLY A 406 0.89 -1.84 -6.80
C GLY A 406 1.76 -2.28 -5.64
N GLY A 407 2.55 -1.37 -5.09
CA GLY A 407 3.36 -1.60 -3.89
C GLY A 407 2.50 -1.77 -2.64
N GLY A 408 3.00 -2.53 -1.68
CA GLY A 408 2.45 -2.67 -0.33
C GLY A 408 2.65 -1.42 0.51
N GLY A 409 1.84 -1.26 1.56
CA GLY A 409 1.97 -0.16 2.51
C GLY A 409 2.97 -0.46 3.62
N GLY A 410 3.57 0.58 4.19
CA GLY A 410 4.35 0.47 5.43
C GLY A 410 3.45 0.41 6.67
N ALA A 411 3.97 -0.12 7.78
CA ALA A 411 3.25 -0.12 9.06
C ALA A 411 3.30 1.24 9.77
N GLY A 412 2.31 1.50 10.63
CA GLY A 412 2.39 2.62 11.55
C GLY A 412 3.35 2.37 12.72
N GLY A 413 3.93 3.44 13.24
CA GLY A 413 4.74 3.43 14.45
C GLY A 413 3.91 3.15 15.70
N SER A 414 4.56 2.65 16.73
CA SER A 414 3.96 2.36 18.03
C SER A 414 4.53 3.24 19.13
N TYR A 415 3.76 3.46 20.18
CA TYR A 415 4.16 4.28 21.32
C TYR A 415 3.73 3.64 22.64
N VAL A 416 4.62 3.75 23.63
CA VAL A 416 4.36 3.42 25.02
C VAL A 416 4.89 4.57 25.88
N ALA A 417 4.05 5.11 26.74
CA ALA A 417 4.44 6.21 27.60
C ALA A 417 5.53 5.78 28.61
N PRO A 418 6.51 6.66 28.95
CA PRO A 418 7.57 6.32 29.90
C PRO A 418 7.08 5.91 31.30
N ALA A 419 5.89 6.36 31.70
CA ALA A 419 5.29 6.01 32.98
C ALA A 419 4.73 4.57 33.03
N VAL A 420 4.69 3.86 31.90
CA VAL A 420 4.24 2.47 31.84
C VAL A 420 5.34 1.54 32.34
N SER A 421 5.01 0.73 33.34
CA SER A 421 5.87 -0.35 33.83
C SER A 421 5.63 -1.64 33.04
N GLY A 422 6.72 -2.35 32.72
CA GLY A 422 6.67 -3.60 31.96
C GLY A 422 6.13 -3.46 30.54
N GLY A 423 6.27 -2.27 29.94
CA GLY A 423 5.80 -1.99 28.59
C GLY A 423 6.51 -2.87 27.54
N THR A 424 5.74 -3.59 26.74
CA THR A 424 6.27 -4.37 25.61
C THR A 424 5.55 -4.03 24.32
N ILE A 425 6.25 -4.13 23.20
CA ILE A 425 5.70 -4.02 21.85
C ILE A 425 6.11 -5.27 21.09
N THR A 426 5.14 -5.97 20.51
CA THR A 426 5.36 -7.15 19.66
C THR A 426 4.42 -7.11 18.47
N SER A 427 4.61 -8.02 17.51
CA SER A 427 3.57 -8.30 16.52
C SER A 427 2.32 -8.86 17.19
N ALA A 428 1.13 -8.49 16.70
CA ALA A 428 -0.13 -9.08 17.13
C ALA A 428 -0.45 -10.41 16.42
N GLY A 429 0.22 -10.70 15.29
CA GLY A 429 -0.06 -11.90 14.50
C GLY A 429 -1.50 -11.96 13.96
N ASN A 430 -2.14 -10.80 13.76
CA ASN A 430 -3.55 -10.69 13.37
C ASN A 430 -3.75 -10.41 11.87
N ALA A 431 -2.69 -10.50 11.04
CA ALA A 431 -2.81 -10.31 9.60
C ALA A 431 -3.76 -11.33 8.97
N PRO A 432 -4.80 -10.89 8.22
CA PRO A 432 -5.67 -11.80 7.52
C PRO A 432 -4.92 -12.47 6.37
N THR A 433 -5.24 -13.74 6.11
CA THR A 433 -4.74 -14.48 4.95
C THR A 433 -5.72 -14.48 3.78
N ALA A 434 -6.95 -14.00 3.97
CA ALA A 434 -8.00 -14.04 2.97
C ALA A 434 -8.57 -12.64 2.68
N ARG A 435 -9.07 -12.46 1.46
CA ARG A 435 -9.86 -11.29 1.06
C ARG A 435 -11.14 -11.17 1.91
N ASN A 436 -11.73 -9.99 1.90
CA ASN A 436 -12.96 -9.63 2.63
C ASN A 436 -12.88 -9.87 4.15
N THR A 437 -11.67 -10.00 4.69
CA THR A 437 -11.44 -10.26 6.11
C THR A 437 -10.61 -9.12 6.69
N ARG A 438 -10.98 -8.66 7.89
CA ARG A 438 -10.22 -7.64 8.64
C ARG A 438 -9.61 -8.27 9.88
N GLY A 439 -8.31 -8.08 10.06
CA GLY A 439 -7.62 -8.37 11.32
C GLY A 439 -7.81 -7.22 12.30
N ASN A 440 -8.89 -7.24 13.07
CA ASN A 440 -9.23 -6.09 13.92
C ASN A 440 -8.31 -5.93 15.13
N GLY A 441 -8.15 -4.67 15.52
CA GLY A 441 -7.52 -4.26 16.76
C GLY A 441 -8.52 -4.18 17.92
N TYR A 442 -7.98 -4.10 19.13
CA TYR A 442 -8.76 -3.94 20.34
C TYR A 442 -7.95 -3.29 21.47
N VAL A 443 -8.64 -2.88 22.52
CA VAL A 443 -8.04 -2.49 23.79
C VAL A 443 -8.76 -3.22 24.91
N LYS A 444 -8.01 -3.81 25.83
CA LYS A 444 -8.50 -4.46 27.04
C LYS A 444 -7.84 -3.83 28.26
N VAL A 445 -8.63 -3.60 29.29
CA VAL A 445 -8.17 -3.02 30.56
C VAL A 445 -8.64 -3.88 31.73
N THR A 446 -7.71 -4.24 32.60
CA THR A 446 -7.94 -4.90 33.89
C THR A 446 -7.55 -3.94 35.01
N LEU A 447 -8.39 -3.82 36.04
CA LEU A 447 -8.18 -2.91 37.16
C LEU A 447 -7.50 -3.64 38.33
N CYS A 448 -6.61 -2.93 39.03
CA CYS A 448 -6.09 -3.34 40.34
C CYS A 448 -6.88 -2.62 41.42
N GLN A 449 -7.64 -3.38 42.21
CA GLN A 449 -8.56 -2.82 43.22
C GLN A 449 -8.03 -3.11 44.63
N ARG A 450 -8.05 -2.09 45.49
CA ARG A 450 -7.87 -2.25 46.93
C ARG A 450 -9.15 -2.78 47.57
N SER A 451 -8.98 -3.60 48.61
CA SER A 451 -10.04 -4.14 49.45
C SER A 451 -10.91 -3.05 50.12
#